data_AF-A0A7W9ZBW2-F1
#
_entry.id   AF-A0A7W9ZBW2-F1
#
_cell.length_a   1.000
_cell.length_b   1.000
_cell.length_c   1.000
_cell.angle_alpha   90.00
_cell.angle_beta   90.00
_cell.angle_gamma   90.00
#
_symmetry.space_group_name_H-M   'P 1'
#
loop_
_entity.id
_entity.type
_entity.pdbx_description
1 polymer ?
#
loop_
_entity_poly.entity_id
_entity_poly.type
_entity_poly.pdbx_seq_one_letter_code
_entity_poly.pdbx_strand_id
1 'polypeptide(L)'
;MTKSKLDIIKLNAIAAILALICISCATNPIDTKVNDHTNSKEDTGNFENESGNFASENQEERKDVIAKLKEFGNKLKTQKNEEDSGMAKNLKNPNLADALEIYPASYGKNEETKENFEKATSTKFTLLSEKVQETQKLQIERIIQASLNYKKEEIDKLKEILEKLKDSESNKDIIRIFLYHTTLSIQEQLDNYLQIIDKELNTLSLKNLKNLLIHAEFDLMLKEKFKKTLAKTVDEISKTIKKEGAENNYTNYIIGHITETYKVFDYSVKGAQFKQKNYNQIKNKPI
;
A
#
# COMPACT_ATOMS: atom_id res chain seq x y z
N MET A 1 15.62 26.72 -30.50
CA MET A 1 14.59 26.40 -29.49
C MET A 1 14.80 24.98 -29.01
N THR A 2 15.69 24.80 -28.03
CA THR A 2 15.97 23.49 -27.41
C THR A 2 15.10 23.38 -26.16
N LYS A 3 13.94 22.72 -26.26
CA LYS A 3 13.27 22.18 -25.06
C LYS A 3 14.29 21.26 -24.38
N SER A 4 14.67 21.61 -23.15
CA SER A 4 15.73 20.89 -22.45
C SER A 4 15.27 19.45 -22.22
N LYS A 5 16.17 18.46 -22.35
CA LYS A 5 15.88 17.06 -22.04
C LYS A 5 15.30 16.89 -20.62
N LEU A 6 15.55 17.85 -19.73
CA LEU A 6 15.03 17.93 -18.36
C LEU A 6 13.50 18.11 -18.31
N ASP A 7 12.91 18.86 -19.23
CA ASP A 7 11.47 19.12 -19.25
C ASP A 7 10.69 17.90 -19.75
N ILE A 8 11.29 17.10 -20.64
CA ILE A 8 10.74 15.83 -21.12
C ILE A 8 10.79 14.75 -20.02
N ILE A 9 11.85 14.73 -19.21
CA ILE A 9 11.98 13.79 -18.07
C ILE A 9 10.94 14.10 -16.98
N LYS A 10 10.68 15.38 -16.68
CA LYS A 10 9.66 15.79 -15.71
C LYS A 10 8.25 15.40 -16.17
N LEU A 11 7.92 15.58 -17.46
CA LEU A 11 6.61 15.24 -18.01
C LEU A 11 6.34 13.72 -18.00
N ASN A 12 7.35 12.89 -18.28
CA ASN A 12 7.23 11.44 -18.21
C ASN A 12 7.06 10.92 -16.77
N ALA A 13 7.66 11.60 -15.77
CA ALA A 13 7.43 11.27 -14.37
C ALA A 13 6.01 11.62 -13.92
N ILE A 14 5.46 12.76 -14.36
CA ILE A 14 4.08 13.19 -14.07
C ILE A 14 3.06 12.21 -14.67
N ALA A 15 3.24 11.83 -15.95
CA ALA A 15 2.39 10.84 -16.61
C ALA A 15 2.50 9.46 -15.95
N ALA A 16 3.69 9.04 -15.49
CA ALA A 16 3.88 7.77 -14.81
C ALA A 16 3.31 7.75 -13.38
N ILE A 17 3.32 8.87 -12.64
CA ILE A 17 2.76 8.98 -11.28
C ILE A 17 1.24 9.07 -11.33
N LEU A 18 0.67 9.88 -12.23
CA LEU A 18 -0.77 9.88 -12.49
C LEU A 18 -1.22 8.52 -13.03
N ALA A 19 -0.44 7.90 -13.93
CA ALA A 19 -0.69 6.53 -14.37
C ALA A 19 -0.55 5.51 -13.24
N LEU A 20 0.35 5.64 -12.27
CA LEU A 20 0.45 4.71 -11.13
C LEU A 20 -0.79 4.76 -10.24
N ILE A 21 -1.41 5.93 -10.09
CA ILE A 21 -2.70 6.08 -9.41
C ILE A 21 -3.85 5.54 -10.28
N CYS A 22 -3.69 5.54 -11.61
CA CYS A 22 -4.61 4.87 -12.54
C CYS A 22 -4.33 3.35 -12.72
N ILE A 23 -3.10 2.86 -12.44
CA ILE A 23 -2.64 1.48 -12.66
C ILE A 23 -2.96 0.58 -11.46
N SER A 24 -3.22 1.14 -10.27
CA SER A 24 -3.90 0.40 -9.19
C SER A 24 -5.30 -0.12 -9.60
N CYS A 25 -5.75 0.16 -10.84
CA CYS A 25 -7.02 -0.28 -11.41
C CYS A 25 -6.89 -0.98 -12.78
N ALA A 26 -5.71 -1.47 -13.20
CA ALA A 26 -5.60 -2.23 -14.44
C ALA A 26 -5.64 -3.77 -14.22
N THR A 27 -6.64 -4.28 -13.50
CA THR A 27 -7.10 -5.66 -13.75
C THR A 27 -7.97 -5.62 -15.00
N ASN A 28 -7.41 -6.00 -16.15
CA ASN A 28 -8.26 -6.48 -17.23
C ASN A 28 -9.09 -7.64 -16.66
N PRO A 29 -10.42 -7.68 -16.86
CA PRO A 29 -11.20 -8.84 -16.48
C PRO A 29 -10.74 -9.99 -17.39
N ILE A 30 -10.03 -10.97 -16.81
CA ILE A 30 -10.00 -12.30 -17.39
C ILE A 30 -11.40 -12.86 -17.13
N ASP A 31 -12.10 -13.19 -18.21
CA ASP A 31 -13.37 -13.91 -18.18
C ASP A 31 -13.20 -15.24 -17.44
N THR A 32 -13.35 -15.24 -16.12
CA THR A 32 -13.73 -16.44 -15.38
C THR A 32 -15.23 -16.39 -15.19
N LYS A 33 -15.89 -17.10 -16.10
CA LYS A 33 -17.31 -17.44 -16.09
C LYS A 33 -17.70 -18.05 -14.73
N VAL A 34 -18.20 -17.24 -13.81
CA VAL A 34 -18.93 -17.69 -12.62
C VAL A 34 -20.16 -16.80 -12.46
N ASN A 35 -21.33 -17.40 -12.69
CA ASN A 35 -22.62 -16.83 -12.33
C ASN A 35 -22.65 -16.59 -10.81
N ASP A 36 -22.89 -15.36 -10.38
CA ASP A 36 -24.11 -15.02 -9.64
C ASP A 36 -24.20 -13.50 -9.39
N HIS A 37 -25.42 -12.99 -9.41
CA HIS A 37 -25.80 -11.60 -9.48
C HIS A 37 -25.38 -10.74 -8.27
N THR A 38 -24.69 -9.63 -8.51
CA THR A 38 -25.09 -8.24 -8.15
C THR A 38 -24.12 -7.26 -8.83
N ASN A 39 -24.59 -6.53 -9.85
CA ASN A 39 -23.78 -5.53 -10.55
C ASN A 39 -23.52 -4.30 -9.67
N SER A 40 -22.30 -4.20 -9.14
CA SER A 40 -21.70 -2.94 -8.73
C SER A 40 -20.60 -2.64 -9.74
N LYS A 41 -20.85 -1.72 -10.69
CA LYS A 41 -19.79 -1.15 -11.52
C LYS A 41 -18.74 -0.55 -10.58
N GLU A 42 -17.58 -1.18 -10.47
CA GLU A 42 -16.42 -0.58 -9.81
C GLU A 42 -16.01 0.64 -10.63
N ASP A 43 -16.27 1.82 -10.08
CA ASP A 43 -15.82 3.07 -10.67
C ASP A 43 -14.33 3.23 -10.38
N THR A 44 -13.51 2.81 -11.35
CA THR A 44 -12.06 3.01 -11.38
C THR A 44 -11.81 4.48 -11.74
N GLY A 45 -12.05 5.36 -10.75
CA GLY A 45 -11.90 6.80 -10.88
C GLY A 45 -10.45 7.21 -11.13
N ASN A 46 -10.02 7.10 -12.39
CA ASN A 46 -8.76 7.65 -12.88
C ASN A 46 -8.74 9.16 -12.68
N PHE A 47 -7.58 9.74 -12.38
CA PHE A 47 -7.39 11.18 -12.53
C PHE A 47 -7.52 11.52 -14.01
N GLU A 48 -8.50 12.35 -14.37
CA GLU A 48 -8.59 12.89 -15.73
C GLU A 48 -7.41 13.85 -15.93
N ASN A 49 -6.71 13.71 -17.07
CA ASN A 49 -5.63 14.60 -17.50
C ASN A 49 -6.20 15.97 -17.93
N GLU A 50 -6.93 16.63 -17.04
CA GLU A 50 -7.35 18.02 -17.21
C GLU A 50 -6.27 18.94 -16.63
N SER A 51 -5.10 18.98 -17.28
CA SER A 51 -4.15 20.08 -17.07
C SER A 51 -4.58 21.23 -17.97
N GLY A 52 -5.21 22.27 -17.41
CA GLY A 52 -5.83 23.34 -18.19
C GLY A 52 -6.04 24.64 -17.40
N ASN A 53 -6.50 25.68 -18.08
CA ASN A 53 -6.71 27.01 -17.51
C ASN A 53 -7.90 27.00 -16.53
N PHE A 54 -7.64 27.09 -15.22
CA PHE A 54 -8.63 26.96 -14.14
C PHE A 54 -9.53 28.19 -13.94
N ALA A 55 -9.56 29.13 -14.89
CA ALA A 55 -10.24 30.41 -14.77
C ALA A 55 -11.77 30.29 -14.56
N SER A 56 -12.38 29.16 -14.96
CA SER A 56 -13.80 28.87 -14.76
C SER A 56 -14.12 28.07 -13.48
N GLU A 57 -13.11 27.63 -12.71
CA GLU A 57 -13.33 26.87 -11.48
C GLU A 57 -13.70 27.77 -10.30
N ASN A 58 -14.42 27.21 -9.32
CA ASN A 58 -14.69 27.89 -8.04
C ASN A 58 -13.37 28.10 -7.28
N GLN A 59 -12.81 29.31 -7.41
CA GLN A 59 -11.50 29.67 -6.86
C GLN A 59 -11.46 29.62 -5.33
N GLU A 60 -12.57 29.88 -4.65
CA GLU A 60 -12.64 29.83 -3.19
C GLU A 60 -12.57 28.38 -2.70
N GLU A 61 -13.38 27.50 -3.30
CA GLU A 61 -13.36 26.06 -2.98
C GLU A 61 -11.99 25.43 -3.31
N ARG A 62 -11.38 25.81 -4.44
CA ARG A 62 -10.04 25.35 -4.81
C ARG A 62 -8.99 25.72 -3.77
N LYS A 63 -9.02 26.97 -3.27
CA LYS A 63 -8.10 27.44 -2.23
C LYS A 63 -8.27 26.65 -0.92
N ASP A 64 -9.50 26.37 -0.51
CA ASP A 64 -9.80 25.58 0.70
C ASP A 64 -9.24 24.14 0.58
N VAL A 65 -9.51 23.44 -0.52
CA VAL A 65 -9.02 22.07 -0.73
C VAL A 65 -7.49 22.03 -0.77
N ILE A 66 -6.84 23.00 -1.41
CA ILE A 66 -5.38 23.13 -1.42
C ILE A 66 -4.83 23.35 -0.01
N ALA A 67 -5.49 24.18 0.81
CA ALA A 67 -5.05 24.43 2.18
C ALA A 67 -5.10 23.14 3.02
N LYS A 68 -6.20 22.38 2.93
CA LYS A 68 -6.35 21.07 3.59
C LYS A 68 -5.28 20.07 3.15
N LEU A 69 -5.01 19.99 1.84
CA LEU A 69 -3.96 19.10 1.31
C LEU A 69 -2.55 19.51 1.77
N LYS A 70 -2.27 20.81 1.93
CA LYS A 70 -0.99 21.28 2.50
C LYS A 70 -0.85 20.91 3.97
N GLU A 71 -1.89 21.10 4.76
CA GLU A 71 -1.91 20.67 6.16
C GLU A 71 -1.67 19.17 6.29
N PHE A 72 -2.36 18.38 5.47
CA PHE A 72 -2.18 16.93 5.38
C PHE A 72 -0.75 16.55 4.98
N GLY A 73 -0.19 17.17 3.95
CA GLY A 73 1.18 16.93 3.50
C GLY A 73 2.21 17.20 4.59
N ASN A 74 2.06 18.30 5.34
CA ASN A 74 2.93 18.62 6.48
C ASN A 74 2.84 17.56 7.59
N LYS A 75 1.63 17.07 7.88
CA LYS A 75 1.41 16.00 8.86
C LYS A 75 2.10 14.70 8.43
N LEU A 76 1.90 14.27 7.18
CA LEU A 76 2.55 13.06 6.65
C LEU A 76 4.08 13.19 6.63
N LYS A 77 4.61 14.35 6.27
CA LYS A 77 6.05 14.60 6.25
C LYS A 77 6.65 14.50 7.65
N THR A 78 5.97 15.06 8.64
CA THR A 78 6.38 14.97 10.05
C THR A 78 6.37 13.50 10.51
N GLN A 79 5.28 12.79 10.27
CA GLN A 79 5.18 11.35 10.58
C GLN A 79 6.29 10.55 9.91
N LYS A 80 6.53 10.75 8.60
CA LYS A 80 7.59 10.06 7.86
C LYS A 80 8.97 10.30 8.44
N ASN A 81 9.29 11.54 8.82
CA ASN A 81 10.57 11.87 9.44
C ASN A 81 10.74 11.19 10.81
N GLU A 82 9.68 11.12 11.62
CA GLU A 82 9.68 10.38 12.89
C GLU A 82 9.89 8.88 12.65
N GLU A 83 9.22 8.32 11.64
CA GLU A 83 9.34 6.91 11.27
C GLU A 83 10.75 6.57 10.76
N ASP A 84 11.32 7.39 9.88
CA ASP A 84 12.69 7.22 9.37
C ASP A 84 13.73 7.33 10.50
N SER A 85 13.52 8.22 11.47
CA SER A 85 14.37 8.35 12.67
C SER A 85 14.24 7.15 13.61
N GLY A 86 13.03 6.61 13.80
CA GLY A 86 12.78 5.41 14.59
C GLY A 86 13.40 4.15 13.97
N MET A 87 13.26 4.03 12.65
CA MET A 87 13.88 2.98 11.83
C MET A 87 15.40 2.97 11.96
N ALA A 88 16.05 4.13 11.85
CA ALA A 88 17.52 4.22 11.95
C ALA A 88 18.07 3.70 13.29
N LYS A 89 17.29 3.83 14.38
CA LYS A 89 17.68 3.32 15.71
C LYS A 89 17.56 1.80 15.84
N ASN A 90 16.73 1.18 15.01
CA ASN A 90 16.38 -0.24 15.09
C ASN A 90 16.79 -1.05 13.86
N LEU A 91 17.52 -0.44 12.91
CA LEU A 91 17.96 -1.07 11.69
C LEU A 91 18.90 -2.26 12.02
N LYS A 92 18.32 -3.46 12.08
CA LYS A 92 19.05 -4.71 12.06
C LYS A 92 18.81 -5.36 10.71
N ASN A 93 19.91 -5.77 10.09
CA ASN A 93 19.86 -6.61 8.89
C ASN A 93 19.75 -8.07 9.37
N PRO A 94 18.86 -8.91 8.81
CA PRO A 94 17.96 -8.66 7.68
C PRO A 94 16.61 -8.01 8.05
N ASN A 95 16.00 -7.27 7.10
CA ASN A 95 14.58 -6.87 7.18
C ASN A 95 13.66 -8.10 7.18
N LEU A 96 12.39 -7.92 7.55
CA LEU A 96 11.43 -9.01 7.74
C LEU A 96 11.23 -9.87 6.48
N ALA A 97 11.12 -9.25 5.30
CA ALA A 97 10.97 -9.98 4.05
C ALA A 97 12.21 -10.85 3.75
N ASP A 98 13.41 -10.30 3.96
CA ASP A 98 14.67 -11.03 3.80
C ASP A 98 14.83 -12.12 4.87
N ALA A 99 14.44 -11.85 6.11
CA ALA A 99 14.50 -12.80 7.22
C ALA A 99 13.58 -14.02 7.02
N LEU A 100 12.46 -13.81 6.32
CA LEU A 100 11.48 -14.86 5.98
C LEU A 100 11.75 -15.51 4.62
N GLU A 101 12.64 -14.91 3.81
CA GLU A 101 12.87 -15.29 2.40
C GLU A 101 11.60 -15.26 1.53
N ILE A 102 10.68 -14.31 1.81
CA ILE A 102 9.39 -14.19 1.12
C ILE A 102 9.37 -12.96 0.21
N TYR A 103 9.24 -13.22 -1.10
CA TYR A 103 9.25 -12.20 -2.15
C TYR A 103 8.10 -12.39 -3.14
N PRO A 104 7.60 -11.31 -3.76
CA PRO A 104 6.71 -11.42 -4.91
C PRO A 104 7.48 -11.92 -6.13
N ALA A 105 6.76 -12.52 -7.09
CA ALA A 105 7.34 -13.00 -8.35
C ALA A 105 8.11 -11.91 -9.12
N SER A 106 7.64 -10.65 -9.02
CA SER A 106 8.27 -9.48 -9.66
C SER A 106 9.68 -9.17 -9.17
N TYR A 107 10.16 -9.80 -8.10
CA TYR A 107 11.56 -9.68 -7.66
C TYR A 107 12.50 -10.64 -8.38
N GLY A 108 11.95 -11.66 -9.06
CA GLY A 108 12.70 -12.67 -9.81
C GLY A 108 13.76 -13.37 -8.97
N LYS A 109 13.42 -13.78 -7.74
CA LYS A 109 14.38 -14.44 -6.83
C LYS A 109 14.60 -15.93 -7.13
N ASN A 110 13.74 -16.56 -7.94
CA ASN A 110 13.96 -17.91 -8.44
C ASN A 110 14.19 -17.89 -9.98
N GLU A 111 14.97 -18.84 -10.47
CA GLU A 111 15.40 -18.90 -11.90
C GLU A 111 14.23 -19.13 -12.84
N GLU A 112 13.26 -19.97 -12.45
CA GLU A 112 12.05 -20.23 -13.22
C GLU A 112 11.21 -18.96 -13.43
N THR A 113 11.10 -18.10 -12.42
CA THR A 113 10.37 -16.82 -12.52
C THR A 113 11.13 -15.83 -13.37
N LYS A 114 12.47 -15.78 -13.29
CA LYS A 114 13.27 -14.96 -14.21
C LYS A 114 13.06 -15.38 -15.66
N GLU A 115 13.16 -16.68 -15.93
CA GLU A 115 13.02 -17.23 -17.26
C GLU A 115 11.59 -17.03 -17.82
N ASN A 116 10.56 -17.18 -16.98
CA ASN A 116 9.17 -16.93 -17.37
C ASN A 116 8.89 -15.44 -17.67
N PHE A 117 9.50 -14.52 -16.92
CA PHE A 117 9.35 -13.08 -17.16
C PHE A 117 10.16 -12.61 -18.37
N GLU A 118 11.34 -13.17 -18.61
CA GLU A 118 12.17 -12.87 -19.80
C GLU A 118 11.52 -13.38 -21.10
N LYS A 119 10.78 -14.50 -21.04
CA LYS A 119 10.08 -15.09 -22.18
C LYS A 119 8.69 -14.50 -22.44
N ALA A 120 8.09 -13.80 -21.48
CA ALA A 120 6.77 -13.19 -21.60
C ALA A 120 6.79 -11.98 -22.54
N THR A 121 6.74 -12.22 -23.86
CA THR A 121 6.77 -11.18 -24.90
C THR A 121 5.46 -10.40 -25.05
N SER A 122 4.40 -10.74 -24.30
CA SER A 122 3.05 -10.15 -24.46
C SER A 122 2.36 -9.68 -23.19
N THR A 123 2.94 -9.84 -21.99
CA THR A 123 2.30 -9.41 -20.73
C THR A 123 3.19 -8.54 -19.85
N LYS A 124 2.74 -7.28 -19.70
CA LYS A 124 2.79 -6.26 -18.64
C LYS A 124 3.53 -6.44 -17.29
N PHE A 125 4.20 -7.55 -17.00
CA PHE A 125 4.89 -7.76 -15.72
C PHE A 125 6.40 -7.63 -15.92
N THR A 126 6.98 -6.56 -15.39
CA THR A 126 8.42 -6.28 -15.48
C THR A 126 9.11 -6.64 -14.17
N LEU A 127 10.30 -7.25 -14.28
CA LEU A 127 11.18 -7.47 -13.14
C LEU A 127 11.52 -6.12 -12.48
N LEU A 128 11.33 -6.01 -11.17
CA LEU A 128 11.64 -4.79 -10.43
C LEU A 128 13.14 -4.69 -10.22
N SER A 129 13.71 -3.51 -10.52
CA SER A 129 15.12 -3.23 -10.24
C SER A 129 15.43 -3.37 -8.74
N GLU A 130 16.67 -3.74 -8.39
CA GLU A 130 17.11 -3.90 -6.99
C GLU A 130 16.78 -2.67 -6.13
N LYS A 131 17.01 -1.46 -6.66
CA LYS A 131 16.66 -0.21 -5.98
C LYS A 131 15.17 -0.09 -5.63
N VAL A 132 14.29 -0.56 -6.51
CA VAL A 132 12.84 -0.58 -6.25
C VAL A 132 12.52 -1.63 -5.19
N GLN A 133 13.13 -2.82 -5.27
CA GLN A 133 12.96 -3.87 -4.26
C GLN A 133 13.40 -3.38 -2.87
N GLU A 134 14.56 -2.72 -2.77
CA GLU A 134 15.05 -2.12 -1.52
C GLU A 134 14.10 -1.05 -0.96
N THR A 135 13.58 -0.19 -1.84
CA THR A 135 12.62 0.86 -1.45
C THR A 135 11.35 0.25 -0.87
N GLN A 136 10.81 -0.77 -1.53
CA GLN A 136 9.60 -1.46 -1.07
C GLN A 136 9.80 -2.17 0.27
N LYS A 137 10.93 -2.86 0.45
CA LYS A 137 11.28 -3.47 1.74
C LYS A 137 11.37 -2.41 2.85
N LEU A 138 12.00 -1.28 2.58
CA LEU A 138 12.06 -0.17 3.55
C LEU A 138 10.68 0.40 3.89
N GLN A 139 9.77 0.49 2.91
CA GLN A 139 8.39 0.94 3.14
C GLN A 139 7.61 -0.04 4.02
N ILE A 140 7.74 -1.35 3.77
CA ILE A 140 7.16 -2.41 4.60
C ILE A 140 7.67 -2.29 6.04
N GLU A 141 8.98 -2.18 6.22
CA GLU A 141 9.58 -2.04 7.54
C GLU A 141 9.11 -0.78 8.26
N ARG A 142 9.06 0.36 7.57
CA ARG A 142 8.64 1.64 8.16
C ARG A 142 7.29 1.52 8.84
N ILE A 143 6.29 1.01 8.13
CA ILE A 143 4.92 0.90 8.67
C ILE A 143 4.81 -0.19 9.75
N ILE A 144 5.49 -1.33 9.61
CA ILE A 144 5.47 -2.41 10.62
C ILE A 144 6.11 -1.94 11.91
N GLN A 145 7.33 -1.40 11.85
CA GLN A 145 8.06 -0.96 13.04
C GLN A 145 7.32 0.18 13.74
N ALA A 146 6.82 1.17 13.00
CA ALA A 146 6.02 2.26 13.58
C ALA A 146 4.72 1.75 14.23
N SER A 147 4.09 0.75 13.63
CA SER A 147 2.86 0.15 14.14
C SER A 147 3.08 -0.61 15.45
N LEU A 148 4.24 -1.26 15.58
CA LEU A 148 4.68 -1.98 16.78
C LEU A 148 5.49 -1.09 17.75
N ASN A 149 5.44 0.23 17.56
CA ASN A 149 6.15 1.24 18.37
C ASN A 149 7.65 0.94 18.52
N TYR A 150 8.27 0.35 17.50
CA TYR A 150 9.68 -0.02 17.45
C TYR A 150 10.12 -0.96 18.58
N LYS A 151 9.17 -1.67 19.21
CA LYS A 151 9.47 -2.62 20.28
C LYS A 151 10.01 -3.90 19.67
N LYS A 152 11.30 -4.18 19.90
CA LYS A 152 11.97 -5.38 19.41
C LYS A 152 11.17 -6.66 19.72
N GLU A 153 10.69 -6.80 20.94
CA GLU A 153 9.92 -7.97 21.37
C GLU A 153 8.63 -8.18 20.56
N GLU A 154 7.95 -7.09 20.16
CA GLU A 154 6.74 -7.20 19.34
C GLU A 154 7.06 -7.54 17.88
N ILE A 155 8.17 -7.01 17.35
CA ILE A 155 8.66 -7.34 16.01
C ILE A 155 9.12 -8.80 15.94
N ASP A 156 9.84 -9.28 16.96
CA ASP A 156 10.29 -10.67 17.06
C ASP A 156 9.08 -11.64 17.13
N LYS A 157 8.02 -11.28 17.87
CA LYS A 157 6.76 -12.05 17.88
C LYS A 157 6.08 -12.06 16.51
N LEU A 158 6.01 -10.92 15.80
CA LEU A 158 5.46 -10.89 14.45
C LEU A 158 6.23 -11.82 13.52
N LYS A 159 7.57 -11.79 13.61
CA LYS A 159 8.43 -12.69 12.84
C LYS A 159 8.12 -14.15 13.15
N GLU A 160 8.04 -14.52 14.44
CA GLU A 160 7.69 -15.89 14.85
C GLU A 160 6.33 -16.34 14.29
N ILE A 161 5.31 -15.47 14.32
CA ILE A 161 3.98 -15.75 13.77
C ILE A 161 4.07 -16.07 12.27
N LEU A 162 4.80 -15.24 11.50
CA LEU A 162 4.95 -15.43 10.05
C LEU A 162 5.84 -16.64 9.72
N GLU A 163 6.85 -16.94 10.53
CA GLU A 163 7.70 -18.13 10.37
C GLU A 163 6.90 -19.43 10.49
N LYS A 164 5.88 -19.48 11.36
CA LYS A 164 4.98 -20.65 11.48
C LYS A 164 4.15 -20.93 10.23
N LEU A 165 4.04 -19.95 9.32
CA LEU A 165 3.31 -20.10 8.07
C LEU A 165 4.20 -20.59 6.92
N LYS A 166 5.53 -20.46 7.00
CA LYS A 166 6.40 -20.56 5.81
C LYS A 166 6.51 -21.94 5.15
N ASP A 167 6.10 -23.01 5.84
CA ASP A 167 6.36 -24.39 5.42
C ASP A 167 5.50 -24.86 4.22
N SER A 168 4.45 -24.12 3.86
CA SER A 168 3.61 -24.39 2.69
C SER A 168 3.61 -23.21 1.72
N GLU A 169 3.65 -23.47 0.41
CA GLU A 169 3.57 -22.43 -0.61
C GLU A 169 2.25 -21.63 -0.52
N SER A 170 1.13 -22.31 -0.24
CA SER A 170 -0.16 -21.64 -0.02
C SER A 170 -0.12 -20.63 1.12
N ASN A 171 0.68 -20.91 2.15
CA ASN A 171 0.80 -20.06 3.33
C ASN A 171 1.80 -18.93 3.08
N LYS A 172 2.83 -19.17 2.26
CA LYS A 172 3.70 -18.10 1.77
C LYS A 172 2.91 -17.05 0.97
N ASP A 173 1.90 -17.46 0.22
CA ASP A 173 1.00 -16.49 -0.45
C ASP A 173 0.27 -15.59 0.54
N ILE A 174 -0.16 -16.12 1.69
CA ILE A 174 -0.77 -15.31 2.75
C ILE A 174 0.23 -14.29 3.30
N ILE A 175 1.50 -14.71 3.52
CA ILE A 175 2.57 -13.80 3.94
C ILE A 175 2.81 -12.74 2.86
N ARG A 176 2.82 -13.11 1.57
CA ARG A 176 2.98 -12.17 0.44
C ARG A 176 1.83 -11.16 0.40
N ILE A 177 0.59 -11.61 0.59
CA ILE A 177 -0.58 -10.73 0.67
C ILE A 177 -0.42 -9.73 1.81
N PHE A 178 -0.09 -10.21 3.01
CA PHE A 178 0.12 -9.36 4.17
C PHE A 178 1.22 -8.32 3.95
N LEU A 179 2.41 -8.73 3.49
CA LEU A 179 3.56 -7.82 3.33
C LEU A 179 3.42 -6.89 2.11
N TYR A 180 3.03 -7.40 0.96
CA TYR A 180 3.12 -6.65 -0.31
C TYR A 180 1.77 -6.09 -0.78
N HIS A 181 0.67 -6.82 -0.60
CA HIS A 181 -0.64 -6.32 -1.05
C HIS A 181 -1.31 -5.43 -0.01
N THR A 182 -1.10 -5.69 1.28
CA THR A 182 -1.67 -4.89 2.36
C THR A 182 -0.68 -3.84 2.86
N THR A 183 0.44 -4.28 3.44
CA THR A 183 1.35 -3.40 4.18
C THR A 183 2.05 -2.40 3.26
N LEU A 184 2.66 -2.88 2.17
CA LEU A 184 3.33 -2.03 1.20
C LEU A 184 2.35 -1.08 0.48
N SER A 185 1.19 -1.59 0.03
CA SER A 185 0.18 -0.78 -0.69
C SER A 185 -0.23 0.47 0.10
N ILE A 186 -0.52 0.33 1.40
CA ILE A 186 -0.87 1.48 2.26
C ILE A 186 0.26 2.52 2.28
N GLN A 187 1.51 2.05 2.45
CA GLN A 187 2.65 2.95 2.58
C GLN A 187 3.02 3.61 1.23
N GLU A 188 2.95 2.89 0.11
CA GLU A 188 3.18 3.42 -1.23
C GLU A 188 2.16 4.50 -1.61
N GLN A 189 0.87 4.28 -1.33
CA GLN A 189 -0.19 5.28 -1.60
C GLN A 189 0.10 6.60 -0.86
N LEU A 190 0.41 6.52 0.44
CA LEU A 190 0.71 7.72 1.24
C LEU A 190 1.98 8.44 0.79
N ASP A 191 3.04 7.69 0.43
CA ASP A 191 4.26 8.27 -0.12
C ASP A 191 4.00 8.97 -1.46
N ASN A 192 3.15 8.39 -2.32
CA ASN A 192 2.74 8.98 -3.60
C ASN A 192 1.93 10.25 -3.40
N TYR A 193 0.96 10.26 -2.47
CA TYR A 193 0.17 11.47 -2.18
C TYR A 193 1.05 12.60 -1.67
N LEU A 194 1.98 12.30 -0.77
CA LEU A 194 2.94 13.29 -0.28
C LEU A 194 3.78 13.88 -1.42
N GLN A 195 4.24 13.05 -2.37
CA GLN A 195 4.97 13.52 -3.54
C GLN A 195 4.14 14.47 -4.42
N ILE A 196 2.87 14.15 -4.66
CA ILE A 196 1.96 14.99 -5.46
C ILE A 196 1.70 16.32 -4.75
N ILE A 197 1.43 16.28 -3.45
CA ILE A 197 1.21 17.48 -2.64
C ILE A 197 2.43 18.41 -2.67
N ASP A 198 3.64 17.84 -2.59
CA ASP A 198 4.89 18.62 -2.59
C ASP A 198 5.23 19.22 -3.97
N LYS A 199 4.91 18.53 -5.08
CA LYS A 199 5.41 18.88 -6.42
C LYS A 199 4.36 19.42 -7.38
N GLU A 200 3.12 18.98 -7.26
CA GLU A 200 2.11 19.06 -8.34
C GLU A 200 0.77 19.64 -7.87
N LEU A 201 0.64 19.97 -6.58
CA LEU A 201 -0.63 20.41 -6.00
C LEU A 201 -1.30 21.57 -6.76
N ASN A 202 -0.52 22.56 -7.22
CA ASN A 202 -1.05 23.72 -7.92
C ASN A 202 -1.42 23.45 -9.39
N THR A 203 -1.00 22.31 -9.95
CA THR A 203 -1.27 21.95 -11.35
C THR A 203 -2.50 21.06 -11.52
N LEU A 204 -3.13 20.65 -10.41
CA LEU A 204 -4.33 19.82 -10.42
C LEU A 204 -5.61 20.66 -10.59
N SER A 205 -6.58 20.09 -11.32
CA SER A 205 -7.96 20.58 -11.38
C SER A 205 -8.68 20.43 -10.03
N LEU A 206 -9.76 21.18 -9.82
CA LEU A 206 -10.54 21.08 -8.60
C LEU A 206 -11.07 19.65 -8.34
N LYS A 207 -11.47 18.93 -9.39
CA LYS A 207 -11.90 17.52 -9.31
C LYS A 207 -10.77 16.63 -8.81
N ASN A 208 -9.57 16.78 -9.38
CA ASN A 208 -8.41 15.98 -8.99
C ASN A 208 -7.94 16.32 -7.57
N LEU A 209 -8.01 17.58 -7.16
CA LEU A 209 -7.73 18.01 -5.78
C LEU A 209 -8.69 17.35 -4.78
N LYS A 210 -9.99 17.34 -5.06
CA LYS A 210 -11.00 16.69 -4.21
C LYS A 210 -10.77 15.18 -4.11
N ASN A 211 -10.49 14.52 -5.23
CA ASN A 211 -10.18 13.10 -5.25
C ASN A 211 -8.93 12.80 -4.43
N LEU A 212 -7.84 13.57 -4.62
CA LEU A 212 -6.62 13.41 -3.84
C LEU A 212 -6.88 13.57 -2.33
N LEU A 213 -7.70 14.54 -1.92
CA LEU A 213 -8.07 14.73 -0.51
C LEU A 213 -8.81 13.51 0.06
N ILE A 214 -9.80 12.98 -0.68
CA ILE A 214 -10.55 11.78 -0.27
C ILE A 214 -9.60 10.57 -0.10
N HIS A 215 -8.72 10.35 -1.08
CA HIS A 215 -7.75 9.27 -1.04
C HIS A 215 -6.79 9.41 0.15
N ALA A 216 -6.24 10.60 0.34
CA ALA A 216 -5.34 10.96 1.43
C ALA A 216 -5.97 10.72 2.82
N GLU A 217 -7.19 11.23 3.06
CA GLU A 217 -7.88 11.07 4.33
C GLU A 217 -8.23 9.62 4.63
N PHE A 218 -8.67 8.87 3.61
CA PHE A 218 -9.05 7.47 3.76
C PHE A 218 -7.84 6.57 4.02
N ASP A 219 -6.74 6.73 3.28
CA ASP A 219 -5.57 5.85 3.45
C ASP A 219 -4.78 6.19 4.72
N LEU A 220 -4.81 7.44 5.19
CA LEU A 220 -4.30 7.76 6.52
C LEU A 220 -5.14 7.07 7.61
N MET A 221 -6.46 7.05 7.46
CA MET A 221 -7.34 6.28 8.36
C MET A 221 -7.02 4.78 8.31
N LEU A 222 -6.79 4.21 7.12
CA LEU A 222 -6.36 2.82 6.97
C LEU A 222 -5.01 2.56 7.66
N LYS A 223 -4.02 3.45 7.53
CA LYS A 223 -2.72 3.31 8.22
C LYS A 223 -2.89 3.28 9.75
N GLU A 224 -3.72 4.15 10.32
CA GLU A 224 -4.01 4.14 11.76
C GLU A 224 -4.77 2.90 12.20
N LYS A 225 -5.68 2.38 11.36
CA LYS A 225 -6.39 1.12 11.62
C LYS A 225 -5.43 -0.06 11.56
N PHE A 226 -4.54 -0.10 10.56
CA PHE A 226 -3.49 -1.11 10.40
C PHE A 226 -2.60 -1.17 11.64
N LYS A 227 -2.15 -0.02 12.16
CA LYS A 227 -1.36 0.06 13.39
C LYS A 227 -2.02 -0.66 14.57
N LYS A 228 -3.29 -0.36 14.82
CA LYS A 228 -4.06 -0.99 15.92
C LYS A 228 -4.28 -2.47 15.67
N THR A 229 -4.62 -2.84 14.44
CA THR A 229 -4.84 -4.23 14.03
C THR A 229 -3.57 -5.06 14.20
N LEU A 230 -2.41 -4.57 13.74
CA LEU A 230 -1.14 -5.29 13.84
C LEU A 230 -0.73 -5.51 15.30
N ALA A 231 -0.84 -4.47 16.13
CA ALA A 231 -0.55 -4.61 17.56
C ALA A 231 -1.44 -5.66 18.25
N LYS A 232 -2.74 -5.67 17.91
CA LYS A 232 -3.69 -6.67 18.43
C LYS A 232 -3.37 -8.07 17.92
N THR A 233 -3.10 -8.24 16.62
CA THR A 233 -2.69 -9.52 16.02
C THR A 233 -1.46 -10.09 16.74
N VAL A 234 -0.41 -9.28 16.93
CA VAL A 234 0.81 -9.74 17.60
C VAL A 234 0.53 -10.14 19.06
N ASP A 235 -0.25 -9.37 19.80
CA ASP A 235 -0.59 -9.67 21.19
C ASP A 235 -1.44 -10.95 21.33
N GLU A 236 -2.52 -11.06 20.57
CA GLU A 236 -3.45 -12.19 20.65
C GLU A 236 -2.81 -13.48 20.19
N ILE A 237 -2.21 -13.47 19.00
CA ILE A 237 -1.65 -14.67 18.40
C ILE A 237 -0.45 -15.17 19.21
N SER A 238 0.44 -14.28 19.69
CA SER A 238 1.59 -14.71 20.51
C SER A 238 1.18 -15.30 21.86
N LYS A 239 0.07 -14.84 22.46
CA LYS A 239 -0.50 -15.47 23.66
C LYS A 239 -1.05 -16.86 23.34
N THR A 240 -1.71 -17.04 22.20
CA THR A 240 -2.21 -18.34 21.76
C THR A 240 -1.08 -19.34 21.52
N ILE A 241 0.02 -18.94 20.85
CA ILE A 241 1.23 -19.79 20.68
C ILE A 241 1.71 -20.36 22.01
N LYS A 242 1.82 -19.50 23.02
CA LYS A 242 2.36 -19.88 24.33
C LYS A 242 1.45 -20.82 25.12
N LYS A 243 0.13 -20.73 24.93
CA LYS A 243 -0.86 -21.52 25.68
C LYS A 243 -1.08 -22.91 25.11
N GLU A 244 -1.12 -23.04 23.79
CA GLU A 244 -1.69 -24.21 23.13
C GLU A 244 -0.66 -25.22 22.61
N GLY A 245 0.64 -24.98 22.81
CA GLY A 245 1.67 -26.00 22.63
C GLY A 245 1.58 -26.81 21.32
N ALA A 246 1.85 -26.18 20.18
CA ALA A 246 2.14 -26.85 18.91
C ALA A 246 1.15 -27.95 18.43
N GLU A 247 -0.15 -27.82 18.69
CA GLU A 247 -1.15 -28.65 18.01
C GLU A 247 -1.33 -28.24 16.53
N ASN A 248 -1.57 -29.23 15.65
CA ASN A 248 -1.68 -29.08 14.18
C ASN A 248 -2.74 -28.09 13.69
N ASN A 249 -3.64 -27.60 14.55
CA ASN A 249 -4.68 -26.63 14.17
C ASN A 249 -4.21 -25.16 14.26
N TYR A 250 -3.04 -24.92 14.83
CA TYR A 250 -2.56 -23.57 15.10
C TYR A 250 -2.25 -22.76 13.82
N THR A 251 -1.66 -23.41 12.81
CA THR A 251 -1.41 -22.79 11.50
C THR A 251 -2.71 -22.32 10.85
N ASN A 252 -3.79 -23.13 10.92
CA ASN A 252 -5.10 -22.77 10.38
C ASN A 252 -5.71 -21.57 11.12
N TYR A 253 -5.52 -21.50 12.45
CA TYR A 253 -5.95 -20.36 13.25
C TYR A 253 -5.25 -19.06 12.81
N ILE A 254 -3.91 -19.08 12.64
CA ILE A 254 -3.18 -17.90 12.15
C ILE A 254 -3.67 -17.51 10.76
N ILE A 255 -3.81 -18.48 9.85
CA ILE A 255 -4.29 -18.26 8.47
C ILE A 255 -5.66 -17.57 8.47
N GLY A 256 -6.62 -18.12 9.23
CA GLY A 256 -7.96 -17.55 9.36
C GLY A 256 -7.92 -16.14 9.95
N HIS A 257 -7.10 -15.94 11.00
CA HIS A 257 -6.95 -14.62 11.63
C HIS A 257 -6.41 -13.59 10.65
N ILE A 258 -5.30 -13.87 9.95
CA ILE A 258 -4.71 -12.92 9.01
C ILE A 258 -5.67 -12.65 7.83
N THR A 259 -6.25 -13.69 7.25
CA THR A 259 -7.10 -13.56 6.06
C THR A 259 -8.35 -12.73 6.34
N GLU A 260 -9.04 -12.97 7.45
CA GLU A 260 -10.26 -12.24 7.78
C GLU A 260 -9.99 -10.85 8.34
N THR A 261 -8.98 -10.71 9.20
CA THR A 261 -8.68 -9.45 9.88
C THR A 261 -8.15 -8.40 8.90
N TYR A 262 -7.32 -8.80 7.92
CA TYR A 262 -6.64 -7.87 7.02
C TYR A 262 -7.39 -7.58 5.73
N LYS A 263 -8.49 -8.30 5.42
CA LYS A 263 -9.34 -8.05 4.24
C LYS A 263 -9.86 -6.62 4.11
N VAL A 264 -10.01 -5.90 5.22
CA VAL A 264 -10.46 -4.49 5.21
C VAL A 264 -9.44 -3.55 4.55
N PHE A 265 -8.17 -3.95 4.45
CA PHE A 265 -7.11 -3.13 3.88
C PHE A 265 -6.99 -3.24 2.35
N ASP A 266 -7.70 -4.20 1.74
CA ASP A 266 -7.88 -4.30 0.28
C ASP A 266 -8.61 -3.06 -0.28
N TYR A 267 -9.21 -2.25 0.59
CA TYR A 267 -9.82 -0.97 0.20
C TYR A 267 -8.82 0.13 -0.13
N SER A 268 -7.53 -0.07 0.17
CA SER A 268 -6.45 0.87 -0.21
C SER A 268 -6.40 1.14 -1.72
N VAL A 269 -6.73 0.14 -2.55
CA VAL A 269 -6.70 0.25 -4.03
C VAL A 269 -8.00 0.75 -4.66
N LYS A 270 -9.01 1.11 -3.86
CA LYS A 270 -10.33 1.54 -4.38
C LYS A 270 -10.37 3.01 -4.78
N GLY A 271 -11.24 3.35 -5.72
CA GLY A 271 -11.43 4.72 -6.21
C GLY A 271 -12.04 5.68 -5.16
N ALA A 272 -11.91 6.97 -5.40
CA ALA A 272 -12.36 8.04 -4.48
C ALA A 272 -13.82 7.91 -4.07
N GLN A 273 -14.74 7.62 -5.01
CA GLN A 273 -16.16 7.48 -4.70
C GLN A 273 -16.44 6.35 -3.69
N PHE A 274 -15.80 5.19 -3.88
CA PHE A 274 -15.92 4.07 -2.94
C PHE A 274 -15.39 4.48 -1.57
N LYS A 275 -14.20 5.08 -1.52
CA LYS A 275 -13.56 5.53 -0.28
C LYS A 275 -14.44 6.53 0.46
N GLN A 276 -15.01 7.52 -0.24
CA GLN A 276 -15.92 8.50 0.34
C GLN A 276 -17.20 7.87 0.91
N LYS A 277 -17.86 7.01 0.13
CA LYS A 277 -19.12 6.36 0.54
C LYS A 277 -18.93 5.46 1.76
N ASN A 278 -17.80 4.76 1.85
CA ASN A 278 -17.55 3.76 2.88
C ASN A 278 -16.69 4.25 4.04
N TYR A 279 -16.23 5.52 4.03
CA TYR A 279 -15.31 6.06 5.04
C TYR A 279 -15.78 5.80 6.47
N ASN A 280 -17.01 6.24 6.81
CA ASN A 280 -17.54 6.09 8.16
C ASN A 280 -17.79 4.63 8.56
N GLN A 281 -18.26 3.81 7.62
CA GLN A 281 -18.49 2.38 7.86
C GLN A 281 -17.17 1.67 8.20
N ILE A 282 -16.12 1.93 7.44
CA ILE A 282 -14.81 1.28 7.62
C ILE A 282 -14.10 1.82 8.86
N LYS A 283 -14.15 3.14 9.08
CA LYS A 283 -13.59 3.79 10.26
C LYS A 283 -14.15 3.24 11.57
N ASN A 284 -15.46 2.96 11.59
CA ASN A 284 -16.16 2.45 12.77
C ASN A 284 -16.20 0.93 12.86
N LYS A 285 -15.69 0.21 11.85
CA LYS A 285 -15.65 -1.26 11.88
C LYS A 285 -14.69 -1.71 12.99
N PRO A 286 -15.13 -2.56 13.93
CA PRO A 286 -14.27 -3.09 14.98
C PRO A 286 -12.99 -3.73 14.43
N ILE A 287 -11.96 -3.69 15.28
CA ILE A 287 -10.68 -4.38 15.09
C ILE A 287 -10.69 -5.59 16.01
#